data_AF-A0AAU0HMS0-F1
#
_entry.id   AF-A0AAU0HMS0-F1
#
_cell.length_a   1.000
_cell.length_b   1.000
_cell.length_c   1.000
_cell.angle_alpha   90.00
_cell.angle_beta   90.00
_cell.angle_gamma   90.00
#
_symmetry.space_group_name_H-M   'P 1'
#
loop_
_entity.id
_entity.type
_entity.pdbx_description
1 polymer ?
#
loop_
_entity_poly.entity_id
_entity_poly.type
_entity_poly.pdbx_seq_one_letter_code
_entity_poly.pdbx_strand_id
1 'polypeptide(L)'
;MVRRTSDRGWTRDRPPKNRLLEAVRDVPEVAHPALDLLVGRLRDQEEKIDLATGRITAAQRTDLLARRLATIPGPGPIASAALAATTPDVAVFRSACGYTA
;
A
#
# COMPACT_ATOMS: atom_id res chain seq x y z
N MET A 1 5.89 -32.30 -4.12
CA MET A 1 6.95 -31.30 -4.36
C MET A 1 6.39 -30.24 -5.31
N VAL A 2 5.78 -29.18 -4.79
CA VAL A 2 5.10 -28.14 -5.60
C VAL A 2 5.83 -26.83 -5.39
N ARG A 3 6.58 -26.39 -6.40
CA ARG A 3 7.07 -25.02 -6.49
C ARG A 3 5.86 -24.14 -6.80
N ARG A 4 5.41 -23.33 -5.83
CA ARG A 4 4.56 -22.17 -6.11
C ARG A 4 5.42 -20.91 -5.95
N THR A 5 5.88 -20.41 -7.08
CA THR A 5 6.36 -19.04 -7.22
C THR A 5 5.20 -18.11 -6.93
N SER A 6 5.16 -17.58 -5.71
CA SER A 6 4.31 -16.45 -5.36
C SER A 6 4.93 -15.18 -5.94
N ASP A 7 4.85 -15.05 -7.26
CA ASP A 7 5.27 -13.85 -8.00
C ASP A 7 4.11 -12.88 -8.19
N ARG A 8 3.20 -12.85 -7.21
CA ARG A 8 2.14 -11.85 -7.13
C ARG A 8 2.48 -10.84 -6.06
N GLY A 9 3.64 -10.20 -6.24
CA GLY A 9 3.78 -8.83 -5.78
C GLY A 9 2.60 -8.05 -6.35
N TRP A 10 1.90 -7.33 -5.48
CA TRP A 10 0.87 -6.35 -5.81
C TRP A 10 1.31 -5.56 -7.04
N THR A 11 0.94 -6.03 -8.23
CA THR A 11 1.15 -5.27 -9.44
C THR A 11 0.26 -4.07 -9.24
N ARG A 12 0.89 -2.90 -9.16
CA ARG A 12 0.30 -1.62 -9.51
C ARG A 12 -0.27 -1.77 -10.92
N ASP A 13 -1.38 -2.48 -11.07
CA ASP A 13 -2.38 -2.14 -12.05
C ASP A 13 -3.04 -0.85 -11.52
N ARG A 14 -2.20 0.19 -11.40
CA ARG A 14 -2.63 1.57 -11.52
C ARG A 14 -3.48 1.55 -12.78
N PRO A 15 -4.68 2.15 -12.82
CA PRO A 15 -5.28 2.46 -14.11
C PRO A 15 -4.15 3.13 -14.91
N PRO A 16 -3.78 2.65 -16.10
CA PRO A 16 -2.58 3.12 -16.75
C PRO A 16 -2.73 4.63 -16.84
N LYS A 17 -1.93 5.38 -16.06
CA LYS A 17 -1.99 6.85 -16.00
C LYS A 17 -2.01 7.41 -17.42
N ASN A 18 -1.32 6.70 -18.31
CA ASN A 18 -1.32 6.84 -19.74
C ASN A 18 -2.74 6.93 -20.34
N ARG A 19 -3.73 6.10 -20.00
CA ARG A 19 -5.11 6.23 -20.53
C ARG A 19 -5.77 7.57 -20.22
N LEU A 20 -5.57 8.11 -19.01
CA LEU A 20 -6.06 9.46 -18.68
C LEU A 20 -5.30 10.52 -19.47
N LEU A 21 -3.99 10.36 -19.64
CA LEU A 21 -3.17 11.26 -20.47
C LEU A 21 -3.53 11.16 -21.97
N GLU A 22 -3.87 9.98 -22.47
CA GLU A 22 -4.26 9.75 -23.86
C GLU A 22 -5.63 10.38 -24.16
N ALA A 23 -6.55 10.38 -23.20
CA ALA A 23 -7.86 11.01 -23.33
C ALA A 23 -7.80 12.54 -23.33
N VAL A 24 -6.71 13.14 -22.83
CA VAL A 24 -6.50 14.60 -22.82
C VAL A 24 -6.19 15.13 -24.22
N ARG A 25 -5.73 14.28 -25.16
CA ARG A 25 -5.37 14.73 -26.52
C ARG A 25 -6.53 15.32 -27.33
N ASP A 26 -7.77 14.98 -26.99
CA ASP A 26 -8.98 15.47 -27.66
C ASP A 26 -9.71 16.56 -26.87
N VAL A 27 -9.07 17.13 -25.83
CA VAL A 27 -9.69 18.13 -24.95
C VAL A 27 -9.47 19.55 -25.50
N PRO A 28 -10.53 20.38 -25.59
CA PRO A 28 -10.40 21.79 -25.96
C PRO A 28 -9.40 22.54 -25.08
N GLU A 29 -8.60 23.43 -25.69
CA GLU A 29 -7.54 24.18 -25.00
C GLU A 29 -8.02 24.96 -23.77
N VAL A 30 -9.27 25.43 -23.79
CA VAL A 30 -9.89 26.14 -22.66
C VAL A 30 -9.95 25.30 -21.37
N ALA A 31 -9.93 23.97 -21.48
CA ALA A 31 -9.96 23.06 -20.33
C ALA A 31 -8.56 22.64 -19.86
N HIS A 32 -7.49 22.97 -20.59
CA HIS A 32 -6.11 22.61 -20.21
C HIS A 32 -5.71 23.13 -18.83
N PRO A 33 -6.00 24.39 -18.42
CA PRO A 33 -5.64 24.87 -17.09
C PRO A 33 -6.29 24.07 -15.95
N ALA A 34 -7.55 23.64 -16.13
CA ALA A 34 -8.24 22.82 -15.15
C ALA A 34 -7.63 21.41 -15.06
N LEU A 35 -7.24 20.84 -16.20
CA LEU A 35 -6.56 19.55 -16.25
C LEU A 35 -5.16 19.59 -15.63
N ASP A 36 -4.38 20.63 -15.90
CA ASP A 36 -3.05 20.81 -15.32
C ASP A 36 -3.12 20.89 -13.79
N LEU A 37 -4.11 21.61 -13.25
CA LEU A 37 -4.37 21.66 -11.82
C LEU A 37 -4.67 20.27 -11.24
N LEU A 38 -5.54 19.50 -11.89
CA LEU A 38 -5.90 18.16 -11.44
C LEU A 38 -4.71 17.19 -11.50
N VAL A 39 -3.92 17.26 -12.57
CA VAL A 39 -2.70 16.45 -12.72
C VAL A 39 -1.68 16.82 -11.65
N GLY A 40 -1.48 18.11 -11.39
CA GLY A 40 -0.62 18.59 -10.30
C GLY A 40 -1.07 18.02 -8.96
N ARG A 41 -2.37 18.13 -8.65
CA ARG A 41 -2.92 17.61 -7.40
C ARG A 41 -2.74 16.09 -7.25
N LEU A 42 -2.94 15.34 -8.33
CA LEU A 42 -2.74 13.90 -8.33
C LEU A 42 -1.29 13.55 -8.00
N ARG A 43 -0.32 14.25 -8.61
CA ARG A 43 1.12 14.05 -8.34
C ARG A 43 1.47 14.34 -6.88
N ASP A 44 1.00 15.46 -6.34
CA ASP A 44 1.23 15.83 -4.94
C ASP A 44 0.67 14.78 -3.96
N GLN A 45 -0.50 14.22 -4.28
CA GLN A 45 -1.11 13.18 -3.46
C GLN A 45 -0.34 11.86 -3.55
N GLU A 46 0.12 11.48 -4.75
CA GLU A 46 0.98 10.31 -4.93
C GLU A 46 2.26 10.42 -4.09
N GLU A 47 2.92 11.58 -4.11
CA GLU A 47 4.12 11.81 -3.30
C GLU A 47 3.84 11.70 -1.80
N LYS A 48 2.74 12.29 -1.32
CA LYS A 48 2.34 12.20 0.09
C LYS A 48 2.06 10.76 0.53
N ILE A 49 1.42 9.97 -0.34
CA ILE A 49 1.17 8.54 -0.09
C ILE A 49 2.49 7.79 0.00
N ASP A 50 3.43 8.02 -0.92
CA ASP A 50 4.74 7.36 -0.91
C ASP A 50 5.53 7.73 0.36
N LEU A 51 5.50 9.00 0.78
CA LEU A 51 6.13 9.48 2.01
C LEU A 51 5.54 8.81 3.27
N ALA A 52 4.21 8.74 3.35
CA ALA A 52 3.52 8.06 4.45
C ALA A 52 3.83 6.55 4.47
N THR A 53 3.79 5.91 3.30
CA THR A 53 4.14 4.48 3.12
C THR A 53 5.57 4.20 3.58
N GLY A 54 6.52 5.07 3.22
CA GLY A 54 7.91 4.99 3.66
C GLY A 54 8.05 5.07 5.19
N ARG A 55 7.35 6.01 5.83
CA ARG A 55 7.33 6.16 7.30
C ARG A 55 6.77 4.93 8.00
N ILE A 56 5.64 4.40 7.52
CA ILE A 56 5.04 3.18 8.08
C ILE A 56 5.99 1.99 7.92
N THR A 57 6.62 1.84 6.74
CA THR A 57 7.58 0.77 6.49
C THR A 57 8.81 0.89 7.38
N ALA A 58 9.30 2.10 7.64
CA ALA A 58 10.42 2.32 8.55
C ALA A 58 10.05 1.96 10.00
N ALA A 59 8.88 2.41 10.49
CA ALA A 59 8.38 2.08 11.82
C ALA A 59 8.13 0.56 11.98
N GLN A 60 7.61 -0.09 10.94
CA GLN A 60 7.40 -1.53 10.91
C GLN A 60 8.71 -2.31 11.12
N ARG A 61 9.84 -1.82 10.59
CA ARG A 61 11.15 -2.50 10.72
C ARG A 61 11.74 -2.41 12.12
N THR A 62 11.22 -1.56 12.99
CA THR A 62 11.65 -1.47 14.40
C THR A 62 10.73 -2.23 15.34
N ASP A 63 9.50 -2.54 14.91
CA ASP A 63 8.51 -3.27 15.69
C ASP A 63 8.66 -4.79 15.51
N LEU A 64 8.92 -5.52 16.61
CA LEU A 64 9.15 -6.96 16.57
C LEU A 64 7.92 -7.76 16.12
N LEU A 65 6.71 -7.35 16.52
CA LEU A 65 5.46 -8.01 16.13
C LEU A 65 5.21 -7.79 14.64
N ALA A 66 5.31 -6.53 14.19
CA ALA A 66 5.09 -6.15 12.81
C ALA A 66 6.13 -6.79 11.86
N ARG A 67 7.39 -6.93 12.28
CA ARG A 67 8.42 -7.66 11.53
C ARG A 67 8.08 -9.12 11.33
N ARG A 68 7.64 -9.81 12.39
CA ARG A 68 7.25 -11.22 12.31
C ARG A 68 6.05 -11.39 11.37
N LEU A 69 5.04 -10.52 11.47
CA LEU A 69 3.88 -10.55 10.60
C LEU A 69 4.25 -10.32 9.12
N ALA A 70 5.28 -9.52 8.83
CA ALA A 70 5.75 -9.32 7.46
C ALA A 70 6.53 -10.50 6.87
N THR A 71 6.92 -11.48 7.68
CA THR A 71 7.51 -12.74 7.17
C THR A 71 6.46 -13.76 6.73
N ILE A 72 5.19 -13.54 7.09
CA ILE A 72 4.09 -14.39 6.65
C ILE A 72 3.85 -14.14 5.16
N PRO A 73 3.75 -15.20 4.32
CA PRO A 73 3.39 -15.03 2.92
C PRO A 73 2.01 -14.36 2.78
N GLY A 74 1.94 -13.21 2.10
CA GLY A 74 0.68 -12.48 1.84
C GLY A 74 0.68 -11.04 2.33
N PRO A 75 0.74 -10.78 3.66
CA PRO A 75 0.76 -9.42 4.19
C PRO A 75 2.12 -8.74 3.93
N GLY A 76 2.10 -7.67 3.14
CA GLY A 76 3.26 -6.79 2.97
C GLY A 76 3.48 -5.88 4.19
N PRO A 77 4.57 -5.11 4.23
CA PRO A 77 4.98 -4.30 5.39
C PRO A 77 3.87 -3.39 5.95
N ILE A 78 3.06 -2.78 5.08
CA ILE A 78 1.95 -1.91 5.50
C ILE A 78 0.85 -2.72 6.20
N ALA A 79 0.44 -3.85 5.63
CA ALA A 79 -0.56 -4.71 6.22
C ALA A 79 -0.07 -5.30 7.56
N SER A 80 1.20 -5.70 7.63
CA SER A 80 1.81 -6.20 8.87
C SER A 80 1.89 -5.13 9.97
N ALA A 81 2.20 -3.88 9.60
CA ALA A 81 2.18 -2.75 10.53
C ALA A 81 0.77 -2.46 11.05
N ALA A 82 -0.23 -2.46 10.16
CA ALA A 82 -1.62 -2.24 10.54
C ALA A 82 -2.12 -3.34 11.48
N LEU A 83 -1.84 -4.60 11.15
CA LEU A 83 -2.18 -5.74 12.01
C LEU A 83 -1.51 -5.60 13.38
N ALA A 84 -0.21 -5.29 13.44
CA ALA A 84 0.47 -5.08 14.71
C ALA A 84 -0.16 -3.96 15.55
N ALA A 85 -0.54 -2.84 14.93
CA ALA A 85 -1.16 -1.71 15.62
C ALA A 85 -2.55 -2.00 16.19
N THR A 86 -3.31 -2.91 15.57
CA THR A 86 -4.65 -3.31 16.04
C THR A 86 -4.64 -4.60 16.86
N THR A 87 -3.50 -5.30 16.92
CA THR A 87 -3.41 -6.58 17.64
C THR A 87 -3.25 -6.30 19.14
N PRO A 88 -4.18 -6.78 19.98
CA PRO A 88 -4.01 -6.70 21.44
C PRO A 88 -2.80 -7.52 21.88
N ASP A 89 -2.28 -7.28 23.09
CA ASP A 89 -1.04 -7.92 23.57
C ASP A 89 -1.07 -9.45 23.35
N VAL A 90 -0.17 -9.91 22.48
CA VAL A 90 -0.15 -11.31 22.05
C VAL A 90 0.28 -12.27 23.15
N ALA A 91 0.92 -11.78 24.21
CA ALA A 91 1.31 -12.58 25.37
C ALA A 91 0.10 -13.15 26.14
N VAL A 92 -1.09 -12.56 25.94
CA VAL A 92 -2.34 -12.99 26.58
C VAL A 92 -2.93 -14.23 25.89
N PHE A 93 -2.56 -14.53 24.64
CA PHE A 93 -3.11 -15.68 23.91
C PHE A 93 -2.37 -16.98 24.23
N ARG A 94 -3.14 -18.03 24.53
CA ARG A 94 -2.62 -19.40 24.73
C ARG A 94 -2.16 -20.07 23.43
N SER A 95 -2.73 -19.69 22.29
CA SER A 95 -2.36 -20.17 20.96
C SER A 95 -2.83 -19.19 19.87
N ALA A 96 -2.25 -19.29 18.67
CA ALA A 96 -2.58 -18.42 17.53
C ALA A 96 -4.04 -18.52 17.05
N CYS A 97 -4.76 -19.60 17.39
CA CYS A 97 -6.16 -19.81 17.01
C CYS A 97 -7.15 -19.26 18.06
N GLY A 98 -6.67 -18.69 19.17
CA GLY A 98 -7.48 -18.25 20.30
C GLY A 98 -8.03 -16.83 20.22
N TYR A 99 -8.14 -16.22 19.03
CA TYR A 99 -8.65 -14.86 18.89
C TYR A 99 -10.18 -14.84 18.92
N THR A 100 -10.75 -14.42 20.05
CA THR A 100 -12.17 -14.06 20.16
C THR A 100 -12.23 -12.57 20.52
N ALA A 101 -12.59 -11.74 19.55
CA ALA A 101 -12.91 -10.33 19.76
C ALA A 101 -14.41 -10.14 19.96
#